data_AF-A0A482W021-F1
#
_entry.id   AF-A0A482W021-F1
#
_cell.length_a   1.000
_cell.length_b   1.000
_cell.length_c   1.000
_cell.angle_alpha   90.00
_cell.angle_beta   90.00
_cell.angle_gamma   90.00
#
_symmetry.space_group_name_H-M   'P 1'
#
loop_
_entity.id
_entity.type
_entity.pdbx_description
1 polymer ?
#
loop_
_entity_poly.entity_id
_entity_poly.type
_entity_poly.pdbx_seq_one_letter_code
_entity_poly.pdbx_strand_id
1 'polypeptide(L)' 'MALATCVCLALCVAAAAVGAAPGPREPPGEPCQPDKLTVYKVVLHTFWARDKFPKHYPDWRPPAQWSKVFDVI' A
#
# COMPACT_ATOMS: atom_id res chain seq x y z
N MET A 1 36.81 34.09 -5.89
CA MET A 1 35.56 33.82 -5.13
C MET A 1 34.31 33.66 -6.02
N ALA A 2 34.20 34.31 -7.18
CA ALA A 2 33.00 34.22 -8.04
C ALA A 2 32.81 32.88 -8.79
N LEU A 3 33.90 32.16 -9.13
CA LEU A 3 33.82 30.88 -9.84
C LEU A 3 33.26 29.75 -8.96
N ALA A 4 33.59 29.74 -7.68
CA ALA A 4 33.14 28.70 -6.74
C ALA A 4 31.62 28.77 -6.49
N THR A 5 31.06 29.97 -6.40
CA THR A 5 29.62 30.18 -6.23
C THR A 5 28.81 29.78 -7.47
N CYS A 6 29.33 30.04 -8.68
CA CYS A 6 28.69 29.61 -9.93
C CYS A 6 28.66 28.08 -10.07
N VAL A 7 29.75 27.39 -9.69
CA VAL A 7 29.83 25.93 -9.74
C VAL A 7 28.87 25.29 -8.72
N CYS A 8 28.78 25.83 -7.51
CA CYS A 8 27.82 25.34 -6.51
C CYS A 8 26.35 25.52 -6.95
N LEU A 9 25.99 26.69 -7.51
CA LEU A 9 24.63 26.90 -8.02
C LEU A 9 24.30 25.94 -9.18
N ALA A 10 25.23 25.72 -10.10
CA ALA A 10 25.03 24.80 -11.22
C ALA A 10 24.84 23.34 -10.76
N LEU A 11 25.61 22.89 -9.76
CA LEU A 11 25.43 21.55 -9.18
C LEU A 11 24.10 21.40 -8.43
N CYS A 12 23.64 22.42 -7.70
CA CYS A 12 22.37 22.37 -6.99
C CYS A 12 21.17 22.27 -7.94
N VAL A 13 21.22 22.93 -9.10
CA VAL A 13 20.14 22.86 -10.12
C VAL A 13 20.12 21.49 -10.81
N ALA A 14 21.28 20.90 -11.07
CA ALA A 14 21.36 19.56 -11.67
C ALA A 14 20.83 18.46 -10.72
N ALA A 15 21.06 18.59 -9.42
CA ALA A 15 20.58 17.62 -8.42
C ALA A 15 19.05 17.66 -8.21
N ALA A 16 18.39 18.80 -8.46
CA ALA A 16 16.94 18.94 -8.31
C ALA A 16 16.13 18.30 -9.45
N ALA A 17 16.75 18.02 -10.61
CA ALA A 17 16.05 17.54 -11.80
C ALA A 17 15.91 16.01 -11.88
N VAL A 18 16.55 15.25 -10.99
CA VAL A 18 16.66 13.77 -11.09
C VAL A 18 15.59 13.01 -10.30
N GLY A 19 14.67 13.72 -9.65
CA GLY A 19 13.80 13.17 -8.61
C GLY A 19 12.33 12.98 -8.97
N ALA A 20 11.94 12.76 -10.24
CA ALA A 20 10.58 12.32 -10.59
C ALA A 20 10.49 11.84 -12.04
N ALA A 21 11.13 10.73 -12.37
CA ALA A 21 10.69 9.99 -13.55
C ALA A 21 9.30 9.40 -13.21
N PRO A 22 8.21 9.75 -13.92
CA PRO A 22 6.96 9.03 -13.76
C PRO A 22 7.24 7.57 -14.12
N GLY A 23 6.97 6.65 -13.19
CA GLY A 23 6.96 5.22 -13.50
C GLY A 23 5.99 4.94 -14.66
N PRO A 24 6.03 3.74 -15.27
CA PRO A 24 5.10 3.38 -16.34
C PRO A 24 3.67 3.75 -15.93
N ARG A 25 3.10 4.76 -16.61
CA ARG A 25 1.70 5.12 -16.39
C ARG A 25 0.90 4.00 -17.01
N GLU A 26 0.25 3.21 -16.16
CA GLU A 26 -0.76 2.27 -16.62
C GLU A 26 -1.76 3.08 -17.47
N PRO A 27 -2.08 2.62 -18.70
CA PRO A 27 -3.05 3.34 -19.52
C PRO A 27 -4.33 3.55 -18.70
N PRO A 28 -5.01 4.69 -18.86
CA PRO A 28 -6.25 4.93 -18.12
C PRO A 28 -7.17 3.73 -18.33
N GLY A 29 -7.46 3.02 -17.24
CA GLY A 29 -8.28 1.83 -17.29
C GLY A 29 -9.64 2.13 -17.92
N GLU A 30 -10.26 1.10 -18.50
CA GLU A 30 -11.62 1.26 -19.00
C GLU A 30 -12.54 1.81 -17.89
N PRO A 31 -13.47 2.73 -18.21
CA PRO A 31 -14.42 3.22 -17.23
C PRO A 31 -15.21 2.05 -16.63
N CYS A 32 -15.68 2.19 -15.39
CA CYS A 32 -16.54 1.19 -14.75
C CYS A 32 -17.69 0.82 -15.68
N GLN A 33 -17.89 -0.48 -15.93
CA GLN A 33 -18.95 -1.01 -16.77
C GLN A 33 -20.09 -1.52 -15.87
N PRO A 34 -21.06 -0.68 -15.48
CA PRO A 34 -22.07 -1.03 -14.48
C PRO A 34 -22.98 -2.19 -14.92
N ASP A 35 -23.16 -2.39 -16.23
CA ASP A 35 -23.99 -3.45 -16.79
C ASP A 35 -23.29 -4.82 -16.81
N LYS A 36 -21.99 -4.86 -16.48
CA LYS A 36 -21.19 -6.08 -16.53
C LYS A 36 -21.10 -6.73 -15.15
N LEU A 37 -21.84 -7.82 -14.96
CA LEU A 37 -21.75 -8.63 -13.76
C LEU A 37 -20.40 -9.36 -13.69
N THR A 38 -19.73 -9.26 -12.55
CA THR A 38 -18.51 -10.02 -12.23
C THR A 38 -18.68 -10.72 -10.89
N VAL A 39 -18.26 -11.99 -10.82
CA VAL A 39 -18.34 -12.79 -9.60
C VAL A 39 -16.96 -12.85 -8.95
N TYR A 40 -16.91 -12.53 -7.65
CA TYR A 40 -15.68 -12.57 -6.87
C TYR A 40 -15.76 -13.60 -5.75
N LYS A 41 -14.60 -14.17 -5.42
CA LYS A 41 -14.40 -14.95 -4.20
C LYS A 41 -13.58 -14.11 -3.22
N VAL A 42 -14.18 -13.76 -2.09
CA VAL A 42 -13.50 -13.05 -1.01
C VAL A 42 -12.88 -14.06 -0.05
N VAL A 43 -11.58 -13.90 0.25
CA VAL A 43 -10.85 -14.75 1.20
C VAL A 43 -10.22 -13.86 2.27
N LEU A 44 -10.62 -14.06 3.53
CA LEU A 44 -10.07 -13.33 4.67
C LEU A 44 -8.98 -14.17 5.36
N HIS A 45 -7.75 -13.69 5.30
CA HIS A 45 -6.64 -14.25 6.09
C HIS A 45 -6.49 -13.46 7.39
N THR A 46 -6.66 -14.15 8.51
CA THR A 46 -6.42 -13.56 9.83
C THR A 46 -5.16 -14.15 10.44
N PHE A 47 -4.33 -13.30 11.05
CA PHE A 47 -3.00 -13.69 11.54
C PHE A 47 -2.84 -13.48 13.04
N TRP A 48 -3.94 -13.61 13.80
CA TRP A 48 -3.90 -13.56 15.25
C TRP A 48 -3.47 -14.91 15.83
N ALA A 49 -2.17 -15.09 15.90
CA ALA A 49 -1.51 -16.30 16.40
C ALA A 49 -0.63 -15.98 17.62
N ARG A 50 -0.39 -16.99 18.48
CA ARG A 50 0.36 -16.85 19.73
C ARG A 50 1.81 -16.40 19.52
N ASP A 51 2.47 -16.94 18.52
CA ASP A 51 3.86 -16.62 18.16
C ASP A 51 4.01 -15.13 17.78
N LYS A 52 3.00 -14.57 17.11
CA LYS A 52 2.96 -13.16 16.70
C LYS A 52 2.46 -12.25 17.83
N PHE A 53 1.52 -12.73 18.63
CA PHE A 53 0.85 -11.96 19.70
C PHE A 53 0.85 -12.76 21.02
N PRO A 54 2.01 -12.89 21.69
CA PRO A 54 2.16 -13.79 22.84
C PRO A 54 1.55 -13.24 24.13
N LYS A 55 1.43 -11.91 24.25
CA LYS A 55 0.95 -11.28 25.47
C LYS A 55 -0.53 -11.57 25.67
N HIS A 56 -0.85 -12.31 26.73
CA HIS A 56 -2.22 -12.65 27.14
C HIS A 56 -3.04 -13.26 25.98
N TYR A 57 -2.42 -14.11 25.16
CA TYR A 57 -3.15 -14.79 24.10
C TYR A 57 -4.26 -15.66 24.71
N PRO A 58 -5.53 -15.47 24.31
CA PRO A 58 -6.64 -16.18 24.93
C PRO A 58 -6.65 -17.63 24.46
N ASP A 59 -6.17 -18.51 25.33
CA ASP A 59 -6.17 -19.96 25.10
C ASP A 59 -7.45 -20.64 25.58
N TRP A 60 -8.18 -20.02 26.52
CA TRP A 60 -9.32 -20.64 27.17
C TRP A 60 -10.48 -19.66 27.41
N ARG A 61 -11.70 -20.17 27.16
CA ARG A 61 -13.04 -19.57 27.42
C ARG A 61 -13.19 -18.05 27.15
N PRO A 62 -13.39 -17.63 25.88
CA PRO A 62 -13.21 -18.42 24.66
C PRO A 62 -11.76 -18.36 24.16
N PRO A 63 -11.31 -19.35 23.38
CA PRO A 63 -10.08 -19.23 22.62
C PRO A 63 -10.12 -18.03 21.65
N ALA A 64 -8.95 -17.58 21.21
CA ALA A 64 -8.82 -16.57 20.16
C ALA A 64 -9.65 -16.93 18.92
N GLN A 65 -10.57 -16.05 18.55
CA GLN A 65 -11.52 -16.30 17.46
C GLN A 65 -11.96 -15.00 16.79
N TRP A 66 -12.57 -15.13 15.62
CA TRP A 66 -13.17 -14.04 14.86
C TRP A 66 -14.67 -14.23 14.76
N SER A 67 -15.41 -13.13 14.68
CA SER A 67 -16.84 -13.15 14.39
C SER A 67 -17.09 -13.46 12.92
N LYS A 68 -18.37 -13.64 12.56
CA LYS A 68 -18.79 -13.69 11.16
C LYS A 68 -18.41 -12.39 10.45
N VAL A 69 -17.99 -12.52 9.20
CA VAL A 69 -17.79 -11.39 8.29
C VAL A 69 -19.14 -11.05 7.66
N PHE A 70 -19.51 -9.78 7.74
CA PHE A 70 -20.68 -9.23 7.06
C PHE A 70 -20.19 -8.20 6.06
N ASP A 71 -20.75 -8.22 4.86
CA ASP A 71 -20.37 -7.31 3.78
C ASP A 71 -21.59 -7.03 2.89
N VAL A 72 -21.54 -5.91 2.16
CA VAL A 72 -22.51 -5.53 1.13
C VAL A 72 -21.73 -5.19 -0.12
N ILE A 73 -22.11 -5.83 -1.23
CA ILE A 73 -21.57 -5.59 -2.57
C ILE A 73 -22.24 -4.35 -3.17
#